data_AF-A0A661MKG5-F1
#
_entry.id   AF-A0A661MKG5-F1
#
_cell.length_a   1.000
_cell.length_b   1.000
_cell.length_c   1.000
_cell.angle_alpha   90.00
_cell.angle_beta   90.00
_cell.angle_gamma   90.00
#
_symmetry.space_group_name_H-M   'P 1'
#
loop_
_entity.id
_entity.type
_entity.pdbx_description
1 polymer ?
#
loop_
_entity_poly.entity_id
_entity_poly.type
_entity_poly.pdbx_seq_one_letter_code
_entity_poly.pdbx_strand_id
1 'polypeptide(L)'
;ITPNNMVIMDVKISDDSPDYANARGESVPINTKSAETTMMVASGDTVIIGGIYKENKGVSETGQPWLKDIPIIGWLFKNKTWNNTKRELLIFLTPTVLPAG
;
A
#
# COMPACT_ATOMS: atom_id res chain seq x y z
N ILE A 1 11.35 2.95 29.88
CA ILE A 1 11.39 4.43 29.96
C ILE A 1 12.84 4.80 30.25
N THR A 2 13.51 5.46 29.32
CA THR A 2 14.86 5.98 29.55
C THR A 2 14.80 7.30 30.34
N PRO A 3 15.85 7.66 31.10
CA PRO A 3 15.85 8.86 31.97
C PRO A 3 15.53 10.19 31.26
N ASN A 4 15.66 10.25 29.93
CA ASN A 4 15.54 11.46 29.13
C ASN A 4 14.13 11.69 28.55
N ASN A 5 13.07 11.14 29.17
CA ASN A 5 11.69 11.26 28.68
C ASN A 5 11.44 10.66 27.27
N MET A 6 12.34 9.78 26.82
CA MET A 6 12.22 9.07 25.55
C MET A 6 11.50 7.73 25.72
N VAL A 7 10.69 7.41 24.72
CA VAL A 7 9.91 6.18 24.59
C VAL A 7 10.46 5.41 23.40
N ILE A 8 10.90 4.17 23.66
CA ILE A 8 11.22 3.22 22.60
C ILE A 8 9.93 2.48 22.26
N MET A 9 9.55 2.49 20.99
CA MET A 9 8.35 1.85 20.46
C MET A 9 8.74 0.82 19.41
N ASP A 10 8.27 -0.40 19.60
CA ASP A 10 8.20 -1.41 18.55
C ASP A 10 6.80 -1.34 17.95
N VAL A 11 6.72 -0.92 16.70
CA VAL A 11 5.45 -0.70 16.00
C VAL A 11 5.31 -1.76 14.92
N LYS A 12 4.23 -2.54 15.02
CA LYS A 12 3.80 -3.50 14.01
C LYS A 12 2.44 -3.08 13.47
N ILE A 13 2.38 -2.87 12.17
CA ILE A 13 1.20 -2.40 11.45
C ILE A 13 0.78 -3.51 10.50
N SER A 14 -0.50 -3.88 10.49
CA SER A 14 -1.09 -4.82 9.53
C SER A 14 -2.33 -4.17 8.93
N ASP A 15 -2.41 -4.17 7.60
CA ASP A 15 -3.58 -3.80 6.81
C ASP A 15 -4.03 -5.02 6.00
N ASP A 16 -5.09 -5.66 6.47
CA ASP A 16 -5.65 -6.88 5.89
C ASP A 16 -6.90 -6.53 5.09
N SER A 17 -6.90 -6.90 3.81
CA SER A 17 -8.01 -6.65 2.90
C SER A 17 -8.35 -7.90 2.08
N PRO A 18 -9.62 -8.25 1.89
CA PRO A 18 -10.01 -9.39 1.06
C PRO A 18 -9.63 -9.16 -0.41
N ASP A 19 -9.02 -10.16 -1.04
CA ASP A 19 -8.65 -10.17 -2.45
C ASP A 19 -9.73 -10.85 -3.30
N TYR A 20 -10.78 -10.10 -3.61
CA TYR A 20 -11.86 -10.59 -4.47
C TYR A 20 -11.42 -10.89 -5.91
N ALA A 21 -10.30 -10.31 -6.37
CA ALA A 21 -9.83 -10.55 -7.74
C ALA A 21 -9.22 -11.95 -7.91
N ASN A 22 -8.73 -12.55 -6.82
CA ASN A 22 -8.12 -13.89 -6.81
C ASN A 22 -8.99 -14.94 -6.08
N ALA A 23 -10.28 -14.65 -5.89
CA ALA A 23 -11.20 -15.58 -5.26
C ALA A 23 -11.38 -16.87 -6.08
N ARG A 24 -11.45 -18.01 -5.38
CA ARG A 24 -11.70 -19.35 -5.96
C ARG A 24 -12.89 -19.99 -5.27
N GLY A 25 -14.07 -19.88 -5.90
CA GLY A 25 -15.33 -20.32 -5.29
C GLY A 25 -15.64 -19.48 -4.04
N GLU A 26 -15.86 -20.15 -2.91
CA GLU A 26 -16.09 -19.50 -1.61
C GLU A 26 -14.80 -19.05 -0.91
N SER A 27 -13.63 -19.41 -1.43
CA SER A 27 -12.34 -19.02 -0.85
C SER A 27 -11.89 -17.66 -1.41
N VAL A 28 -11.85 -16.64 -0.55
CA VAL A 28 -11.30 -15.31 -0.86
C VAL A 28 -9.95 -15.17 -0.15
N PRO A 29 -8.82 -15.12 -0.87
CA PRO A 29 -7.52 -14.85 -0.27
C PRO A 29 -7.50 -13.49 0.45
N ILE A 30 -6.65 -13.34 1.46
CA ILE A 30 -6.45 -12.05 2.15
C ILE A 30 -5.14 -11.44 1.67
N ASN A 31 -5.21 -10.21 1.20
CA ASN A 31 -4.04 -9.36 0.97
C ASN A 31 -3.66 -8.67 2.28
N THR A 32 -2.66 -9.24 2.94
CA THR A 32 -2.01 -8.65 4.12
C THR A 32 -0.88 -7.72 3.69
N LYS A 33 -0.86 -6.51 4.26
CA LYS A 33 0.29 -5.60 4.19
C LYS A 33 0.79 -5.36 5.59
N SER A 34 2.04 -5.68 5.85
CA SER A 34 2.65 -5.43 7.16
C SER A 34 3.85 -4.50 7.06
N ALA A 35 4.05 -3.72 8.12
CA ALA A 35 5.26 -2.93 8.35
C ALA A 35 5.68 -3.11 9.80
N GLU A 36 6.97 -3.35 10.03
CA GLU A 36 7.57 -3.48 11.35
C GLU A 36 8.72 -2.48 11.47
N THR A 37 8.73 -1.71 12.54
CA THR A 37 9.74 -0.67 12.77
C THR A 37 9.93 -0.42 14.26
N THR A 38 11.18 -0.14 14.64
CA THR A 38 11.55 0.25 15.99
C THR A 38 11.98 1.71 15.96
N MET A 39 11.43 2.54 16.86
CA MET A 39 11.76 3.95 16.93
C MET A 39 11.85 4.47 18.36
N MET A 40 12.68 5.50 18.57
CA MET A 40 12.80 6.20 19.83
C MET A 40 12.24 7.62 19.65
N VAL A 41 11.22 7.95 20.44
CA VAL A 41 10.44 9.20 20.30
C VAL A 41 10.28 9.84 21.67
N ALA A 42 10.36 11.16 21.76
CA ALA A 42 10.07 11.87 23.01
C ALA A 42 8.57 11.84 23.31
N SER A 43 8.20 11.71 24.59
CA SER A 43 6.79 11.77 24.99
C SER A 43 6.17 13.11 24.58
N GLY A 44 5.06 13.08 23.84
CA GLY A 44 4.33 14.24 23.36
C GLY A 44 4.69 14.69 21.94
N ASP A 45 5.80 14.21 21.37
CA ASP A 45 6.20 14.56 20.00
C ASP A 45 5.53 13.64 18.97
N THR A 46 5.00 14.22 17.89
CA THR A 46 4.48 13.45 16.76
C THR A 46 5.60 13.04 15.82
N VAL A 47 5.72 11.74 15.56
CA VAL A 47 6.67 11.20 14.59
C VAL A 47 5.92 10.59 13.40
N ILE A 48 6.47 10.85 12.21
CA ILE A 48 6.03 10.23 10.97
C ILE A 48 6.90 8.99 10.77
N ILE A 49 6.29 7.81 10.82
CA ILE A 49 7.01 6.54 10.65
C ILE A 49 7.48 6.36 9.21
N GLY A 50 6.77 6.99 8.27
CA GLY A 50 6.99 6.86 6.83
C GLY A 50 5.69 6.61 6.09
N GLY A 51 5.77 6.68 4.77
CA GLY A 51 4.64 6.43 3.87
C GLY A 51 4.78 5.10 3.14
N ILE A 52 3.72 4.30 3.06
CA ILE A 52 3.67 3.19 2.09
C ILE A 52 3.30 3.81 0.74
N TYR A 53 4.28 3.92 -0.15
CA TYR A 53 4.08 4.38 -1.53
C TYR A 53 3.70 3.19 -2.42
N LYS A 54 2.49 3.20 -2.99
CA LYS A 54 2.05 2.18 -3.94
C LYS A 54 1.71 2.82 -5.28
N GLU A 55 2.50 2.47 -6.29
CA GLU A 55 2.22 2.80 -7.69
C GLU A 55 1.87 1.51 -8.45
N ASN A 56 0.60 1.39 -8.86
CA ASN A 56 0.14 0.32 -9.74
C ASN A 56 0.06 0.87 -11.17
N LYS A 57 1.03 0.49 -12.00
CA LYS A 57 1.04 0.75 -13.44
C LYS A 57 0.53 -0.48 -14.19
N GLY A 58 -0.67 -0.39 -14.74
CA GLY A 58 -1.26 -1.40 -15.61
C GLY A 58 -1.41 -0.88 -17.03
N VAL A 59 -0.96 -1.66 -18.01
CA VAL A 59 -1.28 -1.43 -19.42
C VAL A 59 -2.11 -2.62 -19.87
N SER A 60 -3.36 -2.35 -20.25
CA SER A 60 -4.24 -3.36 -20.84
C SER A 60 -4.40 -3.05 -22.33
N GLU A 61 -4.15 -4.05 -23.17
CA GLU A 61 -4.34 -3.94 -24.62
C GLU A 61 -5.36 -5.00 -25.03
N THR A 62 -6.50 -4.56 -25.55
CA THR A 62 -7.57 -5.42 -26.05
C THR A 62 -7.73 -5.17 -27.53
N GLY A 63 -7.75 -6.21 -28.36
CA GLY A 63 -7.91 -6.04 -29.79
C GLY A 63 -8.23 -7.34 -30.48
N GLN A 64 -8.65 -7.26 -31.74
CA GLN A 64 -9.00 -8.44 -32.51
C GLN A 64 -7.71 -9.22 -32.84
N PRO A 65 -7.58 -10.53 -32.50
CA PRO A 65 -6.32 -11.26 -32.52
C PRO A 65 -5.57 -11.27 -33.87
N TRP A 66 -6.27 -11.04 -34.98
CA TRP A 66 -5.69 -11.02 -36.33
C TRP A 66 -5.50 -9.62 -36.92
N LEU A 67 -6.40 -8.68 -36.61
CA LEU A 67 -6.36 -7.34 -37.23
C LEU A 67 -5.46 -6.37 -36.46
N LYS A 68 -5.23 -6.61 -35.17
CA LYS A 68 -4.45 -5.72 -34.29
C LYS A 68 -2.96 -5.65 -34.65
N ASP A 69 -2.45 -6.65 -35.38
CA ASP A 69 -1.03 -6.81 -35.73
C ASP A 69 -0.72 -6.39 -37.19
N ILE A 70 -1.73 -5.93 -37.96
CA ILE A 70 -1.53 -5.47 -39.34
C ILE A 70 -0.74 -4.14 -39.34
N PRO A 71 0.37 -4.03 -40.08
CA PRO A 71 1.09 -2.78 -40.25
C PRO A 71 0.16 -1.67 -40.76
N ILE A 72 0.35 -0.43 -40.32
CA ILE A 72 -0.42 0.76 -40.75
C ILE A 72 -1.83 0.87 -40.14
N ILE A 73 -2.63 -0.19 -40.10
CA ILE A 73 -4.05 -0.13 -39.65
C ILE A 73 -4.34 -0.85 -38.33
N GLY A 74 -3.43 -1.66 -37.79
CA GLY A 74 -3.68 -2.46 -36.59
C GLY A 74 -4.02 -1.64 -35.34
N TRP A 75 -3.65 -0.34 -35.31
CA TRP A 75 -4.01 0.57 -34.22
C TRP A 75 -5.50 0.92 -34.17
N LEU A 76 -6.24 0.81 -35.29
CA LEU A 76 -7.70 1.01 -35.34
C LEU A 76 -8.47 -0.19 -34.76
N PHE A 77 -7.82 -1.36 -34.69
CA PHE A 77 -8.41 -2.62 -34.23
C PHE A 77 -7.90 -3.08 -32.86
N LYS A 78 -7.25 -2.16 -32.14
CA LYS A 78 -6.82 -2.35 -30.76
C LYS A 78 -7.20 -1.14 -29.93
N ASN A 79 -7.59 -1.42 -28.70
CA ASN A 79 -7.84 -0.44 -27.66
C ASN A 79 -6.79 -0.62 -26.58
N LYS A 80 -6.06 0.45 -26.27
CA LYS A 80 -5.04 0.47 -25.21
C LYS A 80 -5.55 1.30 -24.05
N THR A 81 -5.70 0.67 -22.90
CA THR A 81 -6.11 1.33 -21.66
C THR A 81 -4.93 1.41 -20.72
N TRP A 82 -4.56 2.64 -20.35
CA TRP A 82 -3.59 2.89 -19.30
C TRP A 82 -4.33 3.03 -17.96
N ASN A 83 -4.02 2.18 -17.00
CA ASN A 83 -4.51 2.29 -15.64
C ASN A 83 -3.34 2.64 -14.73
N ASN A 84 -3.36 3.83 -14.15
CA ASN A 84 -2.36 4.27 -13.17
C ASN A 84 -3.07 4.57 -11.85
N THR A 85 -2.90 3.70 -10.87
CA THR A 85 -3.46 3.89 -9.53
C THR A 85 -2.33 4.21 -8.56
N LYS A 86 -2.36 5.40 -7.98
CA LYS A 86 -1.43 5.84 -6.92
C LYS A 86 -2.15 5.84 -5.57
N ARG A 87 -1.54 5.21 -4.56
CA ARG A 87 -2.01 5.25 -3.18
C ARG A 87 -0.84 5.58 -2.26
N GLU A 88 -1.05 6.58 -1.41
CA GLU A 88 -0.10 7.04 -0.39
C GLU A 88 -0.76 6.87 0.97
N LEU A 89 -0.16 6.05 1.83
CA LEU A 89 -0.60 5.87 3.21
C LEU A 89 0.43 6.53 4.13
N LEU A 90 0.02 7.55 4.89
CA LEU A 90 0.85 8.20 5.90
C LEU A 90 0.39 7.80 7.31
N ILE A 91 1.34 7.45 8.17
CA ILE A 91 1.07 7.00 9.53
C ILE A 91 1.78 7.92 10.51
N PHE A 92 0.99 8.52 11.39
CA PHE A 92 1.43 9.44 12.44
C PHE A 92 1.27 8.78 13.79
N LEU A 93 2.29 8.84 14.64
CA LEU A 93 2.23 8.40 16.01
C LEU A 93 2.65 9.52 16.96
N THR A 94 1.89 9.68 18.04
CA THR A 94 2.22 10.59 19.13
C THR A 94 2.15 9.79 20.43
N PRO A 95 3.29 9.33 20.98
CA PRO A 95 3.28 8.62 22.25
C PRO A 95 3.03 9.59 23.41
N THR A 96 2.18 9.17 24.35
CA THR A 96 1.93 9.90 25.60
C THR A 96 2.26 9.00 26.78
N VAL A 97 3.22 9.42 27.61
CA VAL A 97 3.52 8.73 28.88
C VAL A 97 2.47 9.11 29.92
N LEU A 98 1.73 8.12 30.42
CA LEU A 98 0.77 8.32 31.49
C LEU A 98 1.48 8.26 32.86
N PRO A 99 1.22 9.20 33.78
CA PRO A 99 1.67 9.08 35.17
C PRO A 99 1.04 7.83 35.82
N ALA A 100 1.84 7.06 36.57
CA ALA A 100 1.30 6.00 37.40
C ALA A 100 0.56 6.63 38.58
N GLY A 101 -0.77 6.46 38.62
CA GLY A 101 -1.62 6.81 39.76
C GLY A 101 -1.74 5.67 40.76
#